data_AF-G0NJC4-F1
#
_entry.id   AF-G0NJC4-F1
#
_cell.length_a   1.000
_cell.length_b   1.000
_cell.length_c   1.000
_cell.angle_alpha   90.00
_cell.angle_beta   90.00
_cell.angle_gamma   90.00
#
_symmetry.space_group_name_H-M   'P 1'
#
loop_
_entity.id
_entity.type
_entity.pdbx_description
1 polymer ?
#
loop_
_entity_poly.entity_id
_entity_poly.type
_entity_poly.pdbx_seq_one_letter_code
_entity_poly.pdbx_strand_id
1 'polypeptide(L)'
;MVLLLIRLILVLLFQRITVVEGCVRTIPPEEYYPSSTLPMETDLCKTCKIDEIEPENMPTGTVFESTPITGDCITTTAKCSRTDGKVCTSVTISSVTSTGSTVLGTTPNGNGVSVRLDCEDDGLFSSGATTRIIQLACEFTGCELPCTTCDIAPMAPTGLPAGESFEYSQTLGPDGCVTAPVSCKRTDGLICQKISLLGPGGVEITSGTGTTAAGTTLTCQGDGKFAAGGVTGINQLSCVFTDCSACTTCDISTIAPPTPAPTGTMFESEELAAPGACKSTKVTCSRTDGQICVGVAVQQATIPSGTTAVITSANSGTASGTLTCGPDGFYLANGQQISQLSCVYTDCKAACESCNAATLTPPALPTGTSFTYTDMAIPGCKSTEVTCKKDDMKLCDQISISVTNPSGSTQLSNVAMVNKLSVFLTCGNDGLYAFDATESISALSCNFVGCPSCETCSIMAIAPLDLPPELDFDVEYVCPSVQVSHYLFFQRTRGSGSLQVDQSDL
;
A
#
# COMPACT_ATOMS: atom_id res chain seq x y z
N MET A 1 -66.77 2.88 14.33
CA MET A 1 -67.79 2.06 13.65
C MET A 1 -67.22 0.75 13.09
N VAL A 2 -66.05 0.77 12.43
CA VAL A 2 -65.39 -0.43 11.85
C VAL A 2 -64.98 -1.48 12.90
N LEU A 3 -64.46 -1.06 14.06
CA LEU A 3 -64.04 -1.98 15.14
C LEU A 3 -65.22 -2.74 15.81
N LEU A 4 -66.41 -2.15 15.78
CA LEU A 4 -67.64 -2.73 16.32
C LEU A 4 -68.23 -3.78 15.38
N LEU A 5 -68.07 -3.59 14.06
CA LEU A 5 -68.43 -4.59 13.06
C LEU A 5 -67.53 -5.84 13.13
N ILE A 6 -66.23 -5.67 13.36
CA ILE A 6 -65.27 -6.79 13.44
C ILE A 6 -65.53 -7.66 14.67
N ARG A 7 -65.86 -7.07 15.82
CA ARG A 7 -66.25 -7.85 17.01
C ARG A 7 -67.56 -8.61 16.82
N LEU A 8 -68.53 -8.04 16.09
CA LEU A 8 -69.80 -8.71 15.80
C LEU A 8 -69.61 -9.91 14.86
N ILE A 9 -68.72 -9.78 13.87
CA ILE A 9 -68.40 -10.87 12.92
C ILE A 9 -67.65 -12.01 13.61
N LEU A 10 -66.72 -11.72 14.53
CA LEU A 10 -66.00 -12.75 15.30
C LEU A 10 -66.92 -13.52 16.26
N VAL A 11 -67.90 -12.86 16.90
CA VAL A 11 -68.87 -13.53 17.76
C VAL A 11 -69.83 -14.42 16.96
N LEU A 12 -70.21 -14.01 15.75
CA LEU A 12 -71.05 -14.82 14.86
C LEU A 12 -70.30 -16.03 14.26
N LEU A 13 -68.97 -15.94 14.09
CA LEU A 13 -68.13 -17.05 13.62
C LEU A 13 -67.94 -18.14 14.69
N PHE A 14 -67.94 -17.79 15.98
CA PHE A 14 -67.81 -18.78 17.07
C PHE A 14 -69.09 -19.55 17.39
N GLN A 15 -70.26 -19.13 16.89
CA GLN A 15 -71.55 -19.80 17.15
C GLN A 15 -71.90 -20.93 16.15
N ARG A 16 -70.98 -21.29 15.24
CA ARG A 16 -71.21 -22.29 14.17
C ARG A 16 -70.41 -23.59 14.33
N ILE A 17 -69.89 -23.90 15.53
CA ILE A 17 -69.32 -25.23 15.80
C ILE A 17 -70.47 -26.18 16.13
N THR A 18 -70.94 -26.87 15.09
CA THR A 18 -71.91 -27.96 15.12
C THR A 18 -71.43 -29.11 16.01
N VAL A 19 -72.22 -29.45 17.02
CA VAL A 19 -72.17 -30.73 17.73
C VAL A 19 -72.53 -31.82 16.72
N VAL A 20 -71.55 -32.68 16.41
CA VAL A 20 -71.82 -33.94 15.71
C VAL A 20 -72.18 -34.96 16.78
N GLU A 21 -73.47 -35.23 16.94
CA GLU A 21 -73.95 -36.44 17.63
C GLU A 21 -73.55 -37.66 16.80
N GLY A 22 -72.50 -38.35 17.23
CA GLY A 22 -72.17 -39.68 16.75
C GLY A 22 -73.06 -40.72 17.43
N CYS A 23 -73.88 -41.43 16.64
CA CYS A 23 -74.70 -42.53 17.10
C CYS A 23 -73.87 -43.62 17.79
N VAL A 24 -74.21 -43.93 19.04
CA VAL A 24 -73.70 -45.08 19.79
C VAL A 24 -74.37 -46.35 19.26
N ARG A 25 -73.55 -47.31 18.80
CA ARG A 25 -73.99 -48.65 18.39
C ARG A 25 -74.01 -49.55 19.62
N THR A 26 -75.19 -49.97 20.07
CA THR A 26 -75.35 -50.99 21.11
C THR A 26 -75.07 -52.38 20.54
N ILE A 27 -74.05 -53.07 21.05
CA ILE A 27 -73.70 -54.47 20.79
C ILE A 27 -74.16 -55.30 22.02
N PRO A 28 -74.70 -56.52 21.86
CA PRO A 28 -75.23 -57.33 22.97
C PRO A 28 -74.12 -57.86 23.89
N PRO A 29 -74.44 -58.26 25.14
CA PRO A 29 -73.44 -58.74 26.08
C PRO A 29 -73.14 -60.21 25.78
N GLU A 30 -72.07 -60.46 25.02
CA GLU A 30 -71.36 -61.73 25.11
C GLU A 30 -70.11 -61.55 25.96
N GLU A 31 -69.92 -62.55 26.81
CA GLU A 31 -68.97 -62.63 27.92
C GLU A 31 -67.54 -62.36 27.46
N TYR A 32 -67.07 -61.13 27.64
CA TYR A 32 -65.67 -60.79 27.55
C TYR A 32 -65.08 -60.79 28.96
N TYR A 33 -64.31 -61.83 29.28
CA TYR A 33 -63.36 -61.79 30.37
C TYR A 33 -62.23 -60.83 29.95
N PRO A 34 -62.05 -59.65 30.57
CA PRO A 34 -60.80 -58.94 30.42
C PRO A 34 -59.74 -59.81 31.09
N SER A 35 -58.92 -60.46 30.27
CA SER A 35 -57.57 -60.80 30.69
C SER A 35 -56.92 -59.47 31.05
N SER A 36 -56.79 -59.19 32.35
CA SER A 36 -55.98 -58.09 32.88
C SER A 36 -54.54 -58.31 32.45
N THR A 37 -54.21 -57.94 31.23
CA THR A 37 -52.90 -57.36 30.97
C THR A 37 -52.95 -55.99 31.61
N LEU A 38 -52.39 -55.91 32.83
CA LEU A 38 -51.96 -54.65 33.42
C LEU A 38 -51.34 -53.80 32.31
N PRO A 39 -51.70 -52.51 32.15
CA PRO A 39 -50.95 -51.65 31.26
C PRO A 39 -49.49 -51.79 31.69
N MET A 40 -48.65 -52.19 30.74
CA MET A 40 -47.20 -52.19 30.91
C MET A 40 -46.87 -50.86 31.56
N GLU A 41 -46.35 -50.90 32.78
CA GLU A 41 -45.95 -49.73 33.55
C GLU A 41 -45.00 -48.95 32.65
N THR A 42 -45.52 -47.93 31.96
CA THR A 42 -44.71 -47.06 31.14
C THR A 42 -43.88 -46.29 32.13
N ASP A 43 -42.63 -46.69 32.24
CA ASP A 43 -41.63 -46.03 33.05
C ASP A 43 -41.52 -44.56 32.60
N LEU A 44 -42.26 -43.69 33.30
CA LEU A 44 -42.39 -42.28 32.96
C LEU A 44 -41.05 -41.55 33.12
N CYS A 45 -40.12 -42.09 33.92
CA CYS A 45 -38.78 -41.52 34.05
C CYS A 45 -37.92 -41.68 32.77
N LYS A 46 -38.44 -42.38 31.76
CA LYS A 46 -37.90 -42.47 30.39
C LYS A 46 -38.56 -41.50 29.40
N THR A 47 -39.51 -40.67 29.84
CA THR A 47 -40.36 -39.87 28.94
C THR A 47 -40.12 -38.36 29.01
N CYS A 48 -39.30 -37.86 29.96
CA CYS A 48 -39.01 -36.44 30.05
C CYS A 48 -38.39 -35.89 28.77
N LYS A 49 -38.87 -34.71 28.33
CA LYS A 49 -38.33 -33.98 27.18
C LYS A 49 -37.82 -32.63 27.62
N ILE A 50 -36.52 -32.40 27.40
CA ILE A 50 -35.89 -31.13 27.79
C ILE A 50 -36.46 -29.95 26.99
N ASP A 51 -36.82 -30.18 25.73
CA ASP A 51 -37.44 -29.22 24.80
C ASP A 51 -38.70 -28.54 25.37
N GLU A 52 -39.42 -29.22 26.29
CA GLU A 52 -40.65 -28.70 26.91
C GLU A 52 -40.36 -27.70 28.05
N ILE A 53 -39.13 -27.67 28.56
CA ILE A 53 -38.73 -26.79 29.67
C ILE A 53 -37.57 -25.86 29.31
N GLU A 54 -37.22 -25.73 28.02
CA GLU A 54 -36.14 -24.84 27.59
C GLU A 54 -36.44 -23.35 27.86
N PRO A 55 -35.42 -22.51 28.06
CA PRO A 55 -35.61 -21.08 28.23
C PRO A 55 -36.18 -20.41 26.97
N GLU A 56 -37.32 -19.73 27.09
CA GLU A 56 -38.00 -19.13 25.94
C GLU A 56 -37.37 -17.82 25.43
N ASN A 57 -36.57 -17.12 26.27
CA ASN A 57 -36.05 -15.78 25.97
C ASN A 57 -34.54 -15.67 26.28
N MET A 58 -33.72 -16.31 25.45
CA MET A 58 -32.26 -16.24 25.57
C MET A 58 -31.72 -14.90 25.05
N PRO A 59 -30.88 -14.17 25.81
CA PRO A 59 -30.23 -12.96 25.33
C PRO A 59 -29.35 -13.21 24.10
N THR A 60 -29.14 -12.19 23.26
CA THR A 60 -28.24 -12.30 22.09
C THR A 60 -26.82 -12.68 22.52
N GLY A 61 -26.19 -13.57 21.72
CA GLY A 61 -24.85 -14.08 22.01
C GLY A 61 -24.82 -15.13 23.14
N THR A 62 -25.95 -15.79 23.40
CA THR A 62 -26.05 -16.89 24.38
C THR A 62 -26.63 -18.14 23.73
N VAL A 63 -26.33 -19.30 24.31
CA VAL A 63 -26.78 -20.62 23.87
C VAL A 63 -27.21 -21.43 25.08
N PHE A 64 -28.29 -22.20 24.90
CA PHE A 64 -28.70 -23.27 25.80
C PHE A 64 -28.31 -24.61 25.16
N GLU A 65 -27.59 -25.44 25.89
CA GLU A 65 -27.18 -26.77 25.47
C GLU A 65 -27.68 -27.79 26.48
N SER A 66 -28.23 -28.89 25.99
CA SER A 66 -28.65 -30.01 26.81
C SER A 66 -27.96 -31.30 26.34
N THR A 67 -27.54 -32.14 27.30
CA THR A 67 -26.94 -33.44 26.98
C THR A 67 -27.62 -34.51 27.81
N PRO A 68 -28.48 -35.35 27.20
CA PRO A 68 -29.10 -36.46 27.89
C PRO A 68 -28.07 -37.56 28.14
N ILE A 69 -28.10 -38.10 29.36
CA ILE A 69 -27.32 -39.23 29.83
C ILE A 69 -28.33 -40.36 30.09
N THR A 70 -28.26 -41.41 29.28
CA THR A 70 -29.18 -42.55 29.39
C THR A 70 -28.69 -43.51 30.48
N GLY A 71 -29.43 -43.57 31.60
CA GLY A 71 -29.26 -44.56 32.68
C GLY A 71 -30.59 -45.27 32.96
N ASP A 72 -30.81 -45.69 34.22
CA ASP A 72 -32.09 -46.27 34.67
C ASP A 72 -33.24 -45.24 34.63
N CYS A 73 -32.97 -43.96 34.81
CA CYS A 73 -33.85 -42.85 34.42
C CYS A 73 -33.08 -41.87 33.53
N ILE A 74 -33.79 -41.02 32.78
CA ILE A 74 -33.14 -39.98 31.96
C ILE A 74 -32.54 -38.93 32.91
N THR A 75 -31.22 -38.75 32.85
CA THR A 75 -30.56 -37.58 33.44
C THR A 75 -30.18 -36.63 32.31
N THR A 76 -30.32 -35.32 32.49
CA THR A 76 -29.91 -34.31 31.50
C THR A 76 -28.99 -33.29 32.15
N THR A 77 -27.85 -33.01 31.53
CA THR A 77 -27.04 -31.83 31.88
C THR A 77 -27.55 -30.66 31.06
N ALA A 78 -28.08 -29.64 31.74
CA ALA A 78 -28.52 -28.39 31.11
C ALA A 78 -27.46 -27.30 31.32
N LYS A 79 -27.08 -26.61 30.26
CA LYS A 79 -26.02 -25.59 30.28
C LYS A 79 -26.49 -24.32 29.59
N CYS A 80 -26.32 -23.20 30.27
CA CYS A 80 -26.43 -21.87 29.67
C CYS A 80 -25.00 -21.33 29.48
N SER A 81 -24.67 -20.84 28.29
CA SER A 81 -23.37 -20.19 28.07
C SER A 81 -23.44 -19.04 27.07
N ARG A 82 -22.45 -18.16 27.12
CA ARG A 82 -22.23 -17.10 26.14
C ARG A 82 -21.35 -17.58 25.00
N THR A 83 -21.71 -17.22 23.78
CA THR A 83 -20.95 -17.51 22.55
C THR A 83 -20.20 -16.30 22.01
N ASP A 84 -20.40 -15.12 22.59
CA ASP A 84 -19.81 -13.85 22.15
C ASP A 84 -18.52 -13.46 22.89
N GLY A 85 -17.91 -14.41 23.63
CA GLY A 85 -16.63 -14.22 24.31
C GLY A 85 -16.66 -13.34 25.57
N LYS A 86 -17.84 -12.85 25.99
CA LYS A 86 -17.97 -12.06 27.22
C LYS A 86 -17.92 -12.94 28.47
N VAL A 87 -17.33 -12.40 29.54
CA VAL A 87 -17.33 -13.00 30.88
C VAL A 87 -18.29 -12.21 31.77
N CYS A 88 -19.16 -12.91 32.48
CA CYS A 88 -20.18 -12.32 33.34
C CYS A 88 -19.76 -12.36 34.81
N THR A 89 -20.10 -11.32 35.57
CA THR A 89 -19.99 -11.34 37.04
C THR A 89 -20.76 -12.51 37.65
N SER A 90 -21.92 -12.86 37.07
CA SER A 90 -22.72 -14.04 37.45
C SER A 90 -23.46 -14.61 36.24
N VAL A 91 -23.46 -15.94 36.13
CA VAL A 91 -24.36 -16.69 35.24
C VAL A 91 -25.19 -17.65 36.07
N THR A 92 -26.51 -17.61 35.91
CA THR A 92 -27.46 -18.35 36.76
C THR A 92 -28.44 -19.16 35.93
N ILE A 93 -28.70 -20.40 36.34
CA ILE A 93 -29.85 -21.20 35.88
C ILE A 93 -30.88 -21.24 37.00
N SER A 94 -32.09 -20.82 36.68
CA SER A 94 -33.26 -20.94 37.55
C SER A 94 -34.29 -21.89 36.93
N SER A 95 -35.10 -22.48 37.80
CA SER A 95 -36.26 -23.30 37.45
C SER A 95 -37.54 -22.56 37.80
N VAL A 96 -38.59 -22.80 37.05
CA VAL A 96 -39.96 -22.41 37.38
C VAL A 96 -40.75 -23.67 37.70
N THR A 97 -41.50 -23.61 38.78
CA THR A 97 -42.43 -24.67 39.22
C THR A 97 -43.81 -24.05 39.45
N SER A 98 -44.80 -24.88 39.77
CA SER A 98 -46.13 -24.38 40.17
C SER A 98 -46.12 -23.51 41.44
N THR A 99 -45.07 -23.58 42.26
CA THR A 99 -44.96 -22.83 43.53
C THR A 99 -44.08 -21.57 43.41
N GLY A 100 -43.34 -21.40 42.31
CA GLY A 100 -42.48 -20.24 42.08
C GLY A 100 -41.18 -20.57 41.36
N SER A 101 -40.26 -19.60 41.36
CA SER A 101 -38.93 -19.72 40.73
C SER A 101 -37.84 -20.01 41.76
N THR A 102 -36.93 -20.94 41.45
CA THR A 102 -35.81 -21.34 42.32
C THR A 102 -34.51 -21.43 41.53
N VAL A 103 -33.43 -20.85 42.06
CA VAL A 103 -32.08 -20.94 41.47
C VAL A 103 -31.54 -22.36 41.64
N LEU A 104 -31.17 -22.99 40.53
CA LEU A 104 -30.57 -24.34 40.50
C LEU A 104 -29.04 -24.29 40.57
N GLY A 105 -28.43 -23.27 39.96
CA GLY A 105 -26.98 -23.13 39.94
C GLY A 105 -26.53 -21.73 39.54
N THR A 106 -25.41 -21.30 40.11
CA THR A 106 -24.78 -20.02 39.82
C THR A 106 -23.27 -20.22 39.64
N THR A 107 -22.72 -19.63 38.59
CA THR A 107 -21.28 -19.57 38.37
C THR A 107 -20.82 -18.11 38.42
N PRO A 108 -20.03 -17.70 39.42
CA PRO A 108 -19.43 -16.37 39.45
C PRO A 108 -18.28 -16.29 38.46
N ASN A 109 -18.04 -15.11 37.88
CA ASN A 109 -16.91 -14.82 36.99
C ASN A 109 -16.74 -15.85 35.86
N GLY A 110 -17.85 -16.23 35.22
CA GLY A 110 -17.90 -17.29 34.22
C GLY A 110 -18.56 -16.85 32.92
N ASN A 111 -18.40 -17.66 31.88
CA ASN A 111 -19.12 -17.52 30.61
C ASN A 111 -20.29 -18.51 30.48
N GLY A 112 -20.50 -19.36 31.48
CA GLY A 112 -21.59 -20.33 31.49
C GLY A 112 -21.74 -21.02 32.83
N VAL A 113 -22.84 -21.74 32.98
CA VAL A 113 -23.21 -22.52 34.16
C VAL A 113 -23.87 -23.81 33.68
N SER A 114 -23.68 -24.89 34.42
CA SER A 114 -24.31 -26.19 34.13
C SER A 114 -24.96 -26.76 35.37
N VAL A 115 -26.13 -27.35 35.20
CA VAL A 115 -26.88 -28.04 36.25
C VAL A 115 -27.28 -29.43 35.77
N ARG A 116 -27.43 -30.34 36.73
CA ARG A 116 -27.93 -31.70 36.49
C ARG A 116 -29.43 -31.72 36.76
N LEU A 117 -30.18 -32.30 35.83
CA LEU A 117 -31.61 -32.55 35.93
C LEU A 117 -31.85 -34.06 35.91
N ASP A 118 -32.65 -34.57 36.83
CA ASP A 118 -33.01 -35.98 36.90
C ASP A 118 -34.51 -36.12 36.57
N CYS A 119 -34.87 -37.03 35.66
CA CYS A 119 -36.25 -37.32 35.32
C CYS A 119 -36.86 -38.25 36.37
N GLU A 120 -37.97 -37.84 36.97
CA GLU A 120 -38.64 -38.57 38.04
C GLU A 120 -39.76 -39.49 37.48
N ASP A 121 -40.31 -40.35 38.34
CA ASP A 121 -41.41 -41.27 38.01
C ASP A 121 -42.73 -40.57 37.59
N ASP A 122 -42.82 -39.26 37.77
CA ASP A 122 -43.96 -38.45 37.32
C ASP A 122 -43.77 -37.85 35.91
N GLY A 123 -42.64 -38.15 35.26
CA GLY A 123 -42.30 -37.65 33.92
C GLY A 123 -41.86 -36.17 33.90
N LEU A 124 -41.55 -35.58 35.06
CA LEU A 124 -41.03 -34.23 35.17
C LEU A 124 -39.58 -34.24 35.67
N PHE A 125 -38.84 -33.17 35.33
CA PHE A 125 -37.47 -33.01 35.80
C PHE A 125 -37.42 -32.49 37.26
N SER A 126 -36.42 -32.94 37.99
CA SER A 126 -36.00 -32.46 39.31
C SER A 126 -34.53 -32.04 39.29
N SER A 127 -34.12 -31.24 40.26
CA SER A 127 -32.72 -30.91 40.52
C SER A 127 -32.51 -30.63 42.00
N GLY A 128 -31.83 -31.56 42.68
CA GLY A 128 -31.65 -31.51 44.13
C GLY A 128 -32.99 -31.54 44.88
N ALA A 129 -33.31 -30.47 45.61
CA ALA A 129 -34.57 -30.35 46.35
C ALA A 129 -35.73 -29.80 45.51
N THR A 130 -35.46 -29.30 44.30
CA THR A 130 -36.48 -28.73 43.43
C THR A 130 -37.09 -29.83 42.58
N THR A 131 -38.39 -30.07 42.71
CA THR A 131 -39.12 -31.08 41.94
C THR A 131 -40.13 -30.43 41.01
N ARG A 132 -40.59 -31.20 40.00
CA ARG A 132 -41.67 -30.79 39.10
C ARG A 132 -41.36 -29.49 38.35
N ILE A 133 -40.17 -29.41 37.76
CA ILE A 133 -39.70 -28.28 36.97
C ILE A 133 -40.52 -28.22 35.67
N ILE A 134 -41.10 -27.05 35.38
CA ILE A 134 -41.91 -26.80 34.17
C ILE A 134 -41.28 -25.81 33.20
N GLN A 135 -40.22 -25.09 33.61
CA GLN A 135 -39.47 -24.18 32.74
C GLN A 135 -38.09 -23.89 33.34
N LEU A 136 -37.11 -23.62 32.49
CA LEU A 136 -35.80 -23.09 32.87
C LEU A 136 -35.65 -21.63 32.45
N ALA A 137 -34.83 -20.89 33.18
CA ALA A 137 -34.44 -19.52 32.84
C ALA A 137 -32.93 -19.34 33.04
N CYS A 138 -32.27 -18.74 32.05
CA CYS A 138 -30.87 -18.34 32.16
C CYS A 138 -30.76 -16.83 32.41
N GLU A 139 -29.98 -16.43 33.41
CA GLU A 139 -29.67 -15.02 33.68
C GLU A 139 -28.17 -14.78 33.58
N PHE A 140 -27.79 -13.67 32.92
CA PHE A 140 -26.41 -13.29 32.65
C PHE A 140 -26.19 -11.84 33.12
N THR A 141 -25.43 -11.65 34.19
CA THR A 141 -25.29 -10.35 34.86
C THR A 141 -23.87 -9.81 34.72
N GLY A 142 -23.73 -8.53 34.34
CA GLY A 142 -22.45 -7.83 34.25
C GLY A 142 -21.49 -8.47 33.25
N CYS A 143 -21.95 -8.72 32.03
CA CYS A 143 -21.15 -9.39 31.00
C CYS A 143 -20.38 -8.38 30.14
N GLU A 144 -19.06 -8.41 30.25
CA GLU A 144 -18.15 -7.55 29.51
C GLU A 144 -17.13 -8.38 28.74
N LEU A 145 -16.55 -7.80 27.68
CA LEU A 145 -15.41 -8.42 27.03
C LEU A 145 -14.23 -8.32 28.00
N PRO A 146 -13.50 -9.42 28.29
CA PRO A 146 -12.35 -9.34 29.18
C PRO A 146 -11.27 -8.36 28.68
N CYS A 147 -11.27 -8.01 27.38
CA CYS A 147 -10.39 -7.00 26.84
C CYS A 147 -10.82 -5.53 27.11
N THR A 148 -11.96 -5.28 27.76
CA THR A 148 -12.38 -3.92 28.19
C THR A 148 -11.96 -3.58 29.61
N THR A 149 -11.44 -4.55 30.37
CA THR A 149 -11.14 -4.38 31.80
C THR A 149 -9.68 -4.04 32.09
N CYS A 150 -8.81 -4.03 31.08
CA CYS A 150 -7.42 -3.60 31.28
C CYS A 150 -7.37 -2.14 31.75
N ASP A 151 -6.51 -1.87 32.73
CA ASP A 151 -6.17 -0.51 33.19
C ASP A 151 -4.64 -0.33 33.12
N ILE A 152 -4.21 0.72 32.42
CA ILE A 152 -2.79 1.04 32.25
C ILE A 152 -2.23 1.86 33.43
N ALA A 153 -3.08 2.59 34.15
CA ALA A 153 -2.66 3.46 35.25
C ALA A 153 -1.83 2.76 36.33
N PRO A 154 -2.20 1.56 36.83
CA PRO A 154 -1.41 0.86 37.85
C PRO A 154 -0.09 0.28 37.31
N MET A 155 0.08 0.19 35.99
CA MET A 155 1.27 -0.36 35.35
C MET A 155 2.33 0.70 35.04
N ALA A 156 1.97 1.98 35.12
CA ALA A 156 2.86 3.10 34.86
C ALA A 156 4.09 3.04 35.80
N PRO A 157 5.32 3.16 35.27
CA PRO A 157 6.52 3.19 36.10
C PRO A 157 6.47 4.35 37.10
N THR A 158 6.71 4.05 38.37
CA THR A 158 6.82 5.08 39.43
C THR A 158 8.28 5.34 39.79
N GLY A 159 8.60 6.58 40.19
CA GLY A 159 9.93 6.91 40.70
C GLY A 159 10.99 7.11 39.61
N LEU A 160 10.58 7.56 38.42
CA LEU A 160 11.51 7.91 37.36
C LEU A 160 12.45 9.06 37.81
N PRO A 161 13.76 8.98 37.50
CA PRO A 161 14.72 10.06 37.70
C PRO A 161 14.29 11.42 37.12
N ALA A 162 14.96 12.48 37.57
CA ALA A 162 14.70 13.83 37.07
C ALA A 162 14.92 13.93 35.55
N GLY A 163 13.99 14.60 34.87
CA GLY A 163 14.02 14.76 33.41
C GLY A 163 13.48 13.55 32.64
N GLU A 164 12.97 12.53 33.31
CA GLU A 164 12.30 11.37 32.71
C GLU A 164 10.80 11.39 33.00
N SER A 165 10.02 10.90 32.04
CA SER A 165 8.56 10.83 32.13
C SER A 165 8.04 9.59 31.41
N PHE A 166 6.88 9.14 31.85
CA PHE A 166 6.11 8.11 31.18
C PHE A 166 4.75 8.71 30.80
N GLU A 167 4.52 8.83 29.50
CA GLU A 167 3.25 9.33 28.95
C GLU A 167 2.41 8.13 28.54
N TYR A 168 1.13 8.12 28.93
CA TYR A 168 0.17 7.13 28.48
C TYR A 168 -1.19 7.76 28.29
N SER A 169 -1.99 7.14 27.43
CA SER A 169 -3.44 7.36 27.40
C SER A 169 -4.14 6.03 27.15
N GLN A 170 -5.45 6.00 27.29
CA GLN A 170 -6.24 4.79 27.13
C GLN A 170 -7.53 5.11 26.39
N THR A 171 -7.84 4.31 25.37
CA THR A 171 -9.03 4.45 24.52
C THR A 171 -9.61 3.08 24.19
N LEU A 172 -10.88 3.03 23.82
CA LEU A 172 -11.49 1.84 23.23
C LEU A 172 -11.17 1.81 21.74
N GLY A 173 -10.56 0.72 21.29
CA GLY A 173 -10.27 0.47 19.88
C GLY A 173 -11.53 0.10 19.07
N PRO A 174 -11.41 0.03 17.73
CA PRO A 174 -12.53 -0.31 16.84
C PRO A 174 -13.16 -1.68 17.13
N ASP A 175 -12.35 -2.63 17.61
CA ASP A 175 -12.78 -3.98 17.95
C ASP A 175 -13.43 -4.06 19.35
N GLY A 176 -13.64 -2.92 20.00
CA GLY A 176 -14.19 -2.82 21.35
C GLY A 176 -13.21 -3.16 22.47
N CYS A 177 -11.97 -3.53 22.15
CA CYS A 177 -10.92 -3.78 23.14
C CYS A 177 -10.14 -2.51 23.49
N VAL A 178 -9.68 -2.43 24.74
CA VAL A 178 -8.88 -1.31 25.24
C VAL A 178 -7.51 -1.27 24.55
N THR A 179 -7.13 -0.10 24.05
CA THR A 179 -5.81 0.22 23.51
C THR A 179 -5.17 1.32 24.35
N ALA A 180 -3.87 1.21 24.62
CA ALA A 180 -3.13 2.19 25.40
C ALA A 180 -1.80 2.56 24.71
N PRO A 181 -1.71 3.71 24.02
CA PRO A 181 -0.42 4.24 23.59
C PRO A 181 0.39 4.65 24.82
N VAL A 182 1.63 4.19 24.88
CA VAL A 182 2.57 4.41 25.99
C VAL A 182 3.92 4.87 25.45
N SER A 183 4.60 5.74 26.18
CA SER A 183 5.93 6.24 25.80
C SER A 183 6.78 6.56 27.02
N CYS A 184 8.02 6.05 27.00
CA CYS A 184 9.11 6.55 27.84
C CYS A 184 9.69 7.79 27.16
N LYS A 185 9.87 8.90 27.90
CA LYS A 185 10.28 10.18 27.31
C LYS A 185 11.18 10.98 28.24
N ARG A 186 12.15 11.67 27.65
CA ARG A 186 12.94 12.71 28.30
C ARG A 186 12.28 14.07 28.18
N THR A 187 12.11 14.76 29.31
CA THR A 187 11.49 16.10 29.40
C THR A 187 12.50 17.24 29.46
N ASP A 188 13.78 16.92 29.63
CA ASP A 188 14.87 17.90 29.71
C ASP A 188 15.67 18.05 28.39
N GLY A 189 15.20 17.40 27.31
CA GLY A 189 15.77 17.53 25.98
C GLY A 189 17.07 16.75 25.75
N LEU A 190 17.51 15.89 26.68
CA LEU A 190 18.63 15.00 26.42
C LEU A 190 18.24 13.91 25.42
N ILE A 191 19.16 13.57 24.52
CA ILE A 191 19.01 12.48 23.56
C ILE A 191 19.78 11.28 24.07
N CYS A 192 19.13 10.12 24.10
CA CYS A 192 19.74 8.89 24.56
C CYS A 192 20.23 8.05 23.38
N GLN A 193 21.38 7.40 23.54
CA GLN A 193 21.83 6.38 22.59
C GLN A 193 20.75 5.29 22.43
N LYS A 194 20.09 4.92 23.54
CA LYS A 194 18.95 4.00 23.55
C LYS A 194 17.94 4.35 24.63
N ILE A 195 16.66 4.28 24.30
CA ILE A 195 15.53 4.29 25.24
C ILE A 195 14.76 3.00 25.02
N SER A 196 14.58 2.19 26.06
CA SER A 196 13.84 0.93 26.02
C SER A 196 12.61 0.97 26.92
N LEU A 197 11.47 0.55 26.38
CA LEU A 197 10.27 0.22 27.14
C LEU A 197 10.28 -1.30 27.40
N LEU A 198 10.34 -1.66 28.67
CA LEU A 198 10.41 -3.05 29.12
C LEU A 198 9.08 -3.50 29.72
N GLY A 199 8.72 -4.75 29.46
CA GLY A 199 7.60 -5.45 30.08
C GLY A 199 8.03 -6.32 31.28
N PRO A 200 7.18 -7.28 31.68
CA PRO A 200 7.46 -8.18 32.79
C PRO A 200 8.77 -8.95 32.61
N GLY A 201 9.56 -9.05 33.68
CA GLY A 201 10.85 -9.73 33.64
C GLY A 201 11.95 -8.99 32.88
N GLY A 202 11.74 -7.71 32.51
CA GLY A 202 12.73 -6.90 31.79
C GLY A 202 12.81 -7.18 30.29
N VAL A 203 11.82 -7.87 29.72
CA VAL A 203 11.76 -8.14 28.28
C VAL A 203 11.47 -6.86 27.52
N GLU A 204 12.28 -6.53 26.51
CA GLU A 204 12.10 -5.34 25.69
C GLU A 204 10.85 -5.47 24.80
N ILE A 205 9.92 -4.51 24.92
CA ILE A 205 8.72 -4.40 24.09
C ILE A 205 9.03 -3.57 22.84
N THR A 206 9.71 -2.44 23.04
CA THR A 206 10.15 -1.53 21.98
C THR A 206 11.36 -0.72 22.45
N SER A 207 12.15 -0.24 21.50
CA SER A 207 13.24 0.69 21.77
C SER A 207 13.40 1.74 20.67
N GLY A 208 14.02 2.86 21.02
CA GLY A 208 14.42 3.92 20.10
C GLY A 208 15.86 4.34 20.34
N THR A 209 16.60 4.65 19.28
CA THR A 209 18.01 5.05 19.33
C THR A 209 18.20 6.47 18.83
N GLY A 210 19.04 7.27 19.49
CA GLY A 210 19.28 8.66 19.09
C GLY A 210 18.02 9.52 19.17
N THR A 211 17.15 9.24 20.14
CA THR A 211 15.83 9.87 20.31
C THR A 211 15.64 10.34 21.76
N THR A 212 14.63 11.20 21.96
CA THR A 212 14.17 11.66 23.27
C THR A 212 13.00 10.83 23.80
N ALA A 213 12.39 9.97 22.97
CA ALA A 213 11.29 9.11 23.37
C ALA A 213 11.28 7.77 22.65
N ALA A 214 10.79 6.73 23.33
CA ALA A 214 10.46 5.43 22.75
C ALA A 214 9.11 4.95 23.30
N GLY A 215 8.22 4.54 22.40
CA GLY A 215 6.85 4.19 22.74
C GLY A 215 6.23 3.23 21.75
N THR A 216 5.09 2.67 22.14
CA THR A 216 4.29 1.74 21.33
C THR A 216 2.83 1.78 21.78
N THR A 217 1.96 1.07 21.08
CA THR A 217 0.56 0.88 21.50
C THR A 217 0.38 -0.51 22.09
N LEU A 218 -0.10 -0.58 23.33
CA LEU A 218 -0.49 -1.80 23.99
C LEU A 218 -1.94 -2.15 23.65
N THR A 219 -2.23 -3.41 23.36
CA THR A 219 -3.58 -3.89 23.08
C THR A 219 -4.01 -4.88 24.15
N CYS A 220 -5.13 -4.60 24.82
CA CYS A 220 -5.71 -5.50 25.81
C CYS A 220 -6.24 -6.77 25.13
N GLN A 221 -5.87 -7.92 25.68
CA GLN A 221 -6.23 -9.24 25.17
C GLN A 221 -7.42 -9.83 25.93
N GLY A 222 -7.94 -10.96 25.42
CA GLY A 222 -9.08 -11.66 26.04
C GLY A 222 -8.80 -12.26 27.41
N ASP A 223 -7.57 -12.21 27.91
CA ASP A 223 -7.18 -12.60 29.27
C ASP A 223 -7.15 -11.41 30.26
N GLY A 224 -7.55 -10.21 29.82
CA GLY A 224 -7.52 -9.00 30.64
C GLY A 224 -6.11 -8.43 30.85
N LYS A 225 -5.13 -8.81 30.03
CA LYS A 225 -3.76 -8.28 30.07
C LYS A 225 -3.38 -7.61 28.75
N PHE A 226 -2.42 -6.69 28.81
CA PHE A 226 -1.90 -6.04 27.62
C PHE A 226 -0.91 -6.94 26.87
N ALA A 227 -0.82 -6.75 25.55
CA ALA A 227 0.20 -7.32 24.68
C ALA A 227 0.72 -6.28 23.67
N ALA A 228 1.99 -6.38 23.32
CA ALA A 228 2.64 -5.58 22.28
C ALA A 228 3.99 -6.18 21.87
N GLY A 229 4.42 -5.99 20.62
CA GLY A 229 5.76 -6.39 20.17
C GLY A 229 6.09 -7.88 20.33
N GLY A 230 5.07 -8.75 20.31
CA GLY A 230 5.23 -10.19 20.59
C GLY A 230 5.31 -10.56 22.08
N VAL A 231 5.31 -9.57 22.98
CA VAL A 231 5.22 -9.78 24.44
C VAL A 231 3.75 -9.83 24.85
N THR A 232 3.35 -10.91 25.51
CA THR A 232 1.99 -11.13 26.03
C THR A 232 1.96 -11.05 27.55
N GLY A 233 0.79 -10.79 28.14
CA GLY A 233 0.62 -10.80 29.59
C GLY A 233 1.31 -9.64 30.31
N ILE A 234 1.44 -8.50 29.64
CA ILE A 234 2.10 -7.30 30.17
C ILE A 234 1.26 -6.74 31.32
N ASN A 235 1.82 -6.77 32.52
CA ASN A 235 1.21 -6.28 33.76
C ASN A 235 2.12 -5.34 34.57
N GLN A 236 3.30 -5.01 34.04
CA GLN A 236 4.26 -4.06 34.60
C GLN A 236 5.06 -3.46 33.45
N LEU A 237 5.35 -2.16 33.54
CA LEU A 237 6.22 -1.46 32.60
C LEU A 237 7.43 -0.87 33.33
N SER A 238 8.53 -0.72 32.62
CA SER A 238 9.72 -0.01 33.06
C SER A 238 10.37 0.74 31.89
N CYS A 239 11.00 1.86 32.18
CA CYS A 239 11.76 2.64 31.21
C CYS A 239 13.24 2.54 31.54
N VAL A 240 14.07 2.25 30.52
CA VAL A 240 15.53 2.28 30.64
C VAL A 240 16.10 3.25 29.63
N PHE A 241 16.86 4.22 30.13
CA PHE A 241 17.51 5.25 29.35
C PHE A 241 19.03 5.01 29.39
N THR A 242 19.67 4.87 28.23
CA THR A 242 21.11 4.55 28.10
C THR A 242 21.83 5.68 27.38
N ASP A 243 22.93 6.14 27.99
CA ASP A 243 23.84 7.17 27.46
C ASP A 243 23.10 8.41 26.94
N CYS A 244 22.40 9.10 27.85
CA CYS A 244 21.69 10.34 27.54
C CYS A 244 22.60 11.55 27.73
N SER A 245 22.79 12.32 26.66
CA SER A 245 23.54 13.57 26.67
C SER A 245 22.73 14.66 25.98
N ALA A 246 23.02 15.92 26.33
CA ALA A 246 22.52 17.04 25.54
C ALA A 246 23.18 16.94 24.16
N CYS A 247 22.45 17.22 23.07
CA CYS A 247 23.10 17.39 21.79
C CYS A 247 24.12 18.53 21.94
N THR A 248 25.40 18.17 21.94
CA THR A 248 26.46 19.18 21.86
C THR A 248 26.31 19.84 20.51
N THR A 249 26.30 21.17 20.46
CA THR A 249 26.12 21.89 19.20
C THR A 249 27.27 21.56 18.26
N CYS A 250 26.99 20.83 17.18
CA CYS A 250 27.99 20.65 16.12
C CYS A 250 28.17 21.96 15.36
N ASP A 251 29.41 22.42 15.27
CA ASP A 251 29.77 23.60 14.49
C ASP A 251 30.24 23.17 13.10
N ILE A 252 29.46 23.49 12.07
CA ILE A 252 29.77 23.14 10.69
C ILE A 252 31.07 23.78 10.21
N SER A 253 31.47 24.91 10.79
CA SER A 253 32.71 25.60 10.43
C SER A 253 33.97 24.79 10.75
N THR A 254 33.88 23.85 11.70
CA THR A 254 35.00 22.98 12.09
C THR A 254 35.33 21.92 11.03
N ILE A 255 34.37 21.57 10.18
CA ILE A 255 34.54 20.58 9.12
C ILE A 255 34.39 21.17 7.72
N ALA A 256 34.23 22.50 7.59
CA ALA A 256 34.08 23.15 6.30
C ALA A 256 35.33 22.93 5.42
N PRO A 257 35.20 23.00 4.07
CA PRO A 257 36.34 22.91 3.18
C PRO A 257 37.43 23.94 3.51
N PRO A 258 38.71 23.60 3.29
CA PRO A 258 39.81 24.50 3.61
C PRO A 258 39.72 25.78 2.78
N THR A 259 39.92 26.92 3.44
CA THR A 259 40.01 28.24 2.80
C THR A 259 41.45 28.55 2.37
N PRO A 260 41.69 29.08 1.15
CA PRO A 260 40.70 29.41 0.12
C PRO A 260 40.24 28.17 -0.66
N ALA A 261 38.95 28.12 -0.97
CA ALA A 261 38.39 27.09 -1.83
C ALA A 261 38.95 27.22 -3.25
N PRO A 262 39.00 26.13 -4.05
CA PRO A 262 39.43 26.20 -5.44
C PRO A 262 38.66 27.27 -6.24
N THR A 263 39.30 27.86 -7.26
CA THR A 263 38.68 28.92 -8.07
C THR A 263 37.34 28.47 -8.67
N GLY A 264 36.32 29.33 -8.54
CA GLY A 264 34.98 29.07 -9.06
C GLY A 264 34.16 28.10 -8.21
N THR A 265 34.55 27.84 -6.95
CA THR A 265 33.79 26.97 -6.03
C THR A 265 33.17 27.77 -4.90
N MET A 266 31.98 27.35 -4.46
CA MET A 266 31.27 27.91 -3.32
C MET A 266 30.74 26.77 -2.46
N PHE A 267 30.93 26.92 -1.15
CA PHE A 267 30.39 26.02 -0.13
C PHE A 267 29.39 26.80 0.71
N GLU A 268 28.17 26.28 0.81
CA GLU A 268 27.11 26.83 1.63
C GLU A 268 26.62 25.80 2.63
N SER A 269 26.24 26.26 3.81
CA SER A 269 25.62 25.44 4.83
C SER A 269 24.37 26.11 5.39
N GLU A 270 23.28 25.37 5.50
CA GLU A 270 22.00 25.81 6.04
C GLU A 270 21.60 24.89 7.20
N GLU A 271 21.28 25.45 8.35
CA GLU A 271 20.82 24.69 9.51
C GLU A 271 19.33 24.37 9.37
N LEU A 272 18.98 23.08 9.46
CA LEU A 272 17.63 22.54 9.19
C LEU A 272 16.86 22.10 10.45
N ALA A 273 17.40 22.28 11.65
CA ALA A 273 16.89 21.61 12.85
C ALA A 273 15.56 22.19 13.37
N ALA A 274 14.60 21.30 13.66
CA ALA A 274 13.42 21.60 14.50
C ALA A 274 13.80 21.61 15.99
N PRO A 275 13.02 22.29 16.87
CA PRO A 275 13.28 22.27 18.31
C PRO A 275 13.28 20.85 18.88
N GLY A 276 14.39 20.43 19.52
CA GLY A 276 14.49 19.15 20.24
C GLY A 276 15.10 17.97 19.48
N ALA A 277 15.59 18.16 18.24
CA ALA A 277 16.41 17.18 17.52
C ALA A 277 17.88 17.63 17.46
N CYS A 278 18.83 16.69 17.33
CA CYS A 278 20.24 17.04 17.08
C CYS A 278 20.36 17.81 15.76
N LYS A 279 21.25 18.82 15.74
CA LYS A 279 21.43 19.74 14.61
C LYS A 279 21.59 18.97 13.31
N SER A 280 20.72 19.23 12.33
CA SER A 280 20.89 18.75 10.97
C SER A 280 21.29 19.94 10.11
N THR A 281 22.30 19.76 9.26
CA THR A 281 22.84 20.84 8.42
C THR A 281 22.86 20.38 6.98
N LYS A 282 22.16 21.11 6.11
CA LYS A 282 22.29 20.94 4.67
C LYS A 282 23.59 21.60 4.23
N VAL A 283 24.42 20.84 3.53
CA VAL A 283 25.65 21.35 2.91
C VAL A 283 25.51 21.31 1.40
N THR A 284 26.04 22.33 0.74
CA THR A 284 25.99 22.47 -0.71
C THR A 284 27.36 22.89 -1.24
N CYS A 285 27.89 22.13 -2.19
CA CYS A 285 29.02 22.50 -3.03
C CYS A 285 28.51 22.94 -4.40
N SER A 286 28.86 24.13 -4.87
CA SER A 286 28.45 24.65 -6.17
C SER A 286 29.58 25.33 -6.96
N ARG A 287 29.46 25.31 -8.29
CA ARG A 287 30.28 26.10 -9.23
C ARG A 287 29.72 27.52 -9.35
N THR A 288 30.55 28.54 -9.11
CA THR A 288 30.15 29.95 -9.27
C THR A 288 30.40 30.52 -10.66
N ASP A 289 31.06 29.77 -11.53
CA ASP A 289 31.41 30.20 -12.89
C ASP A 289 30.56 29.53 -13.98
N GLY A 290 29.45 28.88 -13.59
CA GLY A 290 28.49 28.29 -14.51
C GLY A 290 28.96 27.01 -15.22
N GLN A 291 30.06 26.39 -14.78
CA GLN A 291 30.48 25.10 -15.34
C GLN A 291 29.57 23.94 -14.91
N ILE A 292 29.39 22.99 -15.82
CA ILE A 292 28.70 21.71 -15.58
C ILE A 292 29.75 20.60 -15.56
N CYS A 293 29.71 19.77 -14.52
CA CYS A 293 30.69 18.70 -14.32
C CYS A 293 30.04 17.33 -14.48
N VAL A 294 30.78 16.37 -15.04
CA VAL A 294 30.33 14.96 -15.14
C VAL A 294 30.03 14.41 -13.75
N GLY A 295 30.80 14.83 -12.74
CA GLY A 295 30.54 14.52 -11.34
C GLY A 295 30.85 15.71 -10.44
N VAL A 296 29.98 15.92 -9.46
CA VAL A 296 30.19 16.82 -8.31
C VAL A 296 30.01 15.99 -7.06
N ALA A 297 30.96 16.06 -6.14
CA ALA A 297 30.93 15.30 -4.90
C ALA A 297 31.28 16.17 -3.70
N VAL A 298 30.51 16.00 -2.62
CA VAL A 298 30.94 16.41 -1.28
C VAL A 298 31.64 15.21 -0.68
N GLN A 299 32.96 15.28 -0.56
CA GLN A 299 33.76 14.24 0.06
C GLN A 299 34.02 14.56 1.52
N GLN A 300 34.08 13.53 2.35
CA GLN A 300 34.53 13.60 3.73
C GLN A 300 35.92 12.99 3.88
N ALA A 301 36.76 13.58 4.70
CA ALA A 301 37.87 12.89 5.33
C ALA A 301 37.37 12.20 6.61
N THR A 302 37.70 10.92 6.76
CA THR A 302 37.45 10.15 7.98
C THR A 302 38.78 9.74 8.60
N ILE A 303 38.90 9.86 9.92
CA ILE A 303 40.02 9.30 10.67
C ILE A 303 39.64 7.86 11.04
N PRO A 304 40.39 6.80 10.65
CA PRO A 304 41.65 6.76 9.89
C PRO A 304 41.48 6.37 8.40
N SER A 305 40.23 6.25 7.91
CA SER A 305 39.87 5.52 6.68
C SER A 305 39.96 6.30 5.36
N GLY A 306 40.48 7.52 5.36
CA GLY A 306 40.71 8.28 4.13
C GLY A 306 39.46 9.00 3.60
N THR A 307 39.53 9.46 2.36
CA THR A 307 38.52 10.33 1.75
C THR A 307 37.42 9.53 1.04
N THR A 308 36.15 9.76 1.39
CA THR A 308 35.00 9.07 0.78
C THR A 308 33.96 10.08 0.31
N ALA A 309 33.29 9.85 -0.82
CA ALA A 309 32.17 10.69 -1.24
C ALA A 309 30.93 10.42 -0.39
N VAL A 310 30.34 11.47 0.19
CA VAL A 310 29.11 11.40 1.01
C VAL A 310 27.89 11.75 0.18
N ILE A 311 28.05 12.72 -0.72
CA ILE A 311 27.02 13.23 -1.60
C ILE A 311 27.63 13.28 -2.99
N THR A 312 26.91 12.77 -3.98
CA THR A 312 27.31 12.83 -5.38
C THR A 312 26.14 13.31 -6.24
N SER A 313 26.45 14.14 -7.22
CA SER A 313 25.55 14.48 -8.31
C SER A 313 26.30 14.35 -9.63
N ALA A 314 25.60 13.93 -10.68
CA ALA A 314 26.17 13.77 -12.02
C ALA A 314 25.56 14.82 -12.96
N ASN A 315 26.35 15.26 -13.95
CA ASN A 315 25.94 16.23 -14.97
C ASN A 315 25.32 17.51 -14.37
N SER A 316 25.96 18.07 -13.35
CA SER A 316 25.47 19.26 -12.67
C SER A 316 26.63 20.17 -12.23
N GLY A 317 26.31 21.41 -11.85
CA GLY A 317 27.26 22.33 -11.20
C GLY A 317 27.21 22.28 -9.66
N THR A 318 26.32 21.47 -9.09
CA THR A 318 25.96 21.55 -7.66
C THR A 318 25.70 20.16 -7.05
N ALA A 319 26.22 19.92 -5.86
CA ALA A 319 25.89 18.75 -5.03
C ALA A 319 25.43 19.23 -3.64
N SER A 320 24.26 18.76 -3.19
CA SER A 320 23.68 19.09 -1.89
C SER A 320 23.24 17.85 -1.13
N GLY A 321 23.38 17.87 0.19
CA GLY A 321 22.89 16.81 1.07
C GLY A 321 22.89 17.22 2.53
N THR A 322 22.33 16.37 3.39
CA THR A 322 22.13 16.67 4.81
C THR A 322 23.10 15.87 5.67
N LEU A 323 23.74 16.55 6.62
CA LEU A 323 24.59 15.97 7.65
C LEU A 323 23.87 16.01 9.00
N THR A 324 23.98 14.94 9.78
CA THR A 324 23.38 14.84 11.11
C THR A 324 24.45 14.96 12.18
N CYS A 325 24.23 15.84 13.14
CA CYS A 325 25.07 15.97 14.34
C CYS A 325 24.85 14.78 15.28
N GLY A 326 25.94 14.11 15.66
CA GLY A 326 25.96 13.03 16.62
C GLY A 326 25.90 13.51 18.08
N PRO A 327 25.59 12.61 19.02
CA PRO A 327 25.53 12.92 20.45
C PRO A 327 26.89 13.29 21.05
N ASP A 328 27.97 12.94 20.35
CA ASP A 328 29.37 13.26 20.65
C ASP A 328 29.80 14.66 20.19
N GLY A 329 28.91 15.42 19.54
CA GLY A 329 29.20 16.77 19.05
C GLY A 329 29.94 16.80 17.71
N PHE A 330 29.99 15.69 16.99
CA PHE A 330 30.57 15.61 15.66
C PHE A 330 29.53 15.29 14.60
N TYR A 331 29.74 15.75 13.37
CA TYR A 331 28.89 15.33 12.24
C TYR A 331 29.23 13.89 11.85
N LEU A 332 28.19 13.10 11.62
CA LEU A 332 28.29 11.71 11.16
C LEU A 332 27.78 11.60 9.73
N ALA A 333 28.47 10.81 8.92
CA ALA A 333 27.97 10.35 7.63
C ALA A 333 28.35 8.87 7.43
N ASN A 334 27.36 8.07 7.02
CA ASN A 334 27.47 6.62 6.93
C ASN A 334 27.97 5.95 8.24
N GLY A 335 27.60 6.50 9.39
CA GLY A 335 28.01 6.00 10.71
C GLY A 335 29.45 6.31 11.11
N GLN A 336 30.18 7.11 10.33
CA GLN A 336 31.56 7.53 10.63
C GLN A 336 31.64 9.03 10.91
N GLN A 337 32.57 9.40 11.78
CA GLN A 337 32.87 10.79 12.13
C GLN A 337 33.55 11.53 10.97
N ILE A 338 33.01 12.70 10.63
CA ILE A 338 33.57 13.60 9.63
C ILE A 338 34.64 14.47 10.28
N SER A 339 35.87 14.45 9.76
CA SER A 339 36.94 15.36 10.21
C SER A 339 37.09 16.59 9.31
N GLN A 340 36.71 16.50 8.03
CA GLN A 340 36.78 17.60 7.07
C GLN A 340 35.92 17.29 5.84
N LEU A 341 35.28 18.30 5.26
CA LEU A 341 34.59 18.24 3.97
C LEU A 341 35.47 18.78 2.84
N SER A 342 35.26 18.30 1.63
CA SER A 342 35.91 18.80 0.42
C SER A 342 34.93 18.74 -0.75
N CYS A 343 34.90 19.80 -1.57
CA CYS A 343 34.14 19.82 -2.81
C CYS A 343 35.04 19.31 -3.94
N VAL A 344 34.69 18.18 -4.55
CA VAL A 344 35.41 17.59 -5.67
C VAL A 344 34.54 17.66 -6.92
N TYR A 345 35.13 18.16 -8.00
CA TYR A 345 34.47 18.29 -9.29
C TYR A 345 35.29 17.55 -10.35
N THR A 346 34.64 16.73 -11.17
CA THR A 346 35.28 15.92 -12.21
C THR A 346 34.75 16.27 -13.59
N ASP A 347 35.68 16.47 -14.53
CA ASP A 347 35.41 16.78 -15.94
C ASP A 347 34.42 17.95 -16.13
N CYS A 348 34.73 19.08 -15.50
CA CYS A 348 33.96 20.30 -15.67
C CYS A 348 34.24 20.95 -17.02
N LYS A 349 33.17 21.37 -17.68
CA LYS A 349 33.22 22.14 -18.91
C LYS A 349 32.31 23.35 -18.77
N ALA A 350 32.55 24.37 -19.60
CA ALA A 350 31.55 25.40 -19.78
C ALA A 350 30.22 24.73 -20.18
N ALA A 351 29.09 25.23 -19.66
CA ALA A 351 27.79 24.62 -19.93
C ALA A 351 27.54 24.42 -21.44
N CYS A 352 27.97 25.38 -22.25
CA CYS A 352 27.88 25.34 -23.71
C CYS A 352 28.81 24.33 -24.42
N GLU A 353 29.66 23.60 -23.68
CA GLU A 353 30.49 22.50 -24.18
C GLU A 353 30.05 21.13 -23.61
N SER A 354 29.07 21.13 -22.70
CA SER A 354 28.67 19.94 -21.94
C SER A 354 27.59 19.09 -22.62
N CYS A 355 26.90 19.62 -23.65
CA CYS A 355 25.81 18.89 -24.30
C CYS A 355 26.27 17.58 -24.93
N ASN A 356 25.48 16.52 -24.71
CA ASN A 356 25.73 15.19 -25.23
C ASN A 356 24.62 14.76 -26.19
N ALA A 357 24.90 14.77 -27.49
CA ALA A 357 23.94 14.38 -28.52
C ALA A 357 23.46 12.92 -28.42
N ALA A 358 24.22 12.04 -27.76
CA ALA A 358 23.82 10.65 -27.57
C ALA A 358 22.52 10.52 -26.78
N THR A 359 22.24 11.45 -25.85
CA THR A 359 21.00 11.45 -25.05
C THR A 359 19.78 11.83 -25.87
N LEU A 360 19.96 12.41 -27.06
CA LEU A 360 18.88 12.79 -27.96
C LEU A 360 18.48 11.65 -28.91
N THR A 361 19.11 10.48 -28.84
CA THR A 361 18.81 9.35 -29.73
C THR A 361 17.31 8.99 -29.62
N PRO A 362 16.54 9.00 -30.73
CA PRO A 362 15.12 8.67 -30.69
C PRO A 362 14.90 7.25 -30.12
N PRO A 363 13.93 7.05 -29.21
CA PRO A 363 13.73 5.76 -28.52
C PRO A 363 13.23 4.66 -29.46
N ALA A 364 12.62 5.00 -30.59
CA ALA A 364 12.20 4.07 -31.61
C ALA A 364 12.36 4.70 -33.01
N LEU A 365 12.94 3.94 -33.93
CA LEU A 365 13.08 4.31 -35.34
C LEU A 365 12.40 3.24 -36.21
N PRO A 366 11.71 3.62 -37.30
CA PRO A 366 11.17 2.66 -38.26
C PRO A 366 12.27 1.78 -38.88
N THR A 367 11.92 0.56 -39.28
CA THR A 367 12.86 -0.36 -39.93
C THR A 367 13.45 0.25 -41.22
N GLY A 368 14.77 0.13 -41.39
CA GLY A 368 15.50 0.71 -42.54
C GLY A 368 15.70 2.23 -42.44
N THR A 369 15.65 2.78 -41.23
CA THR A 369 16.02 4.17 -40.95
C THR A 369 17.10 4.24 -39.88
N SER A 370 17.92 5.29 -39.95
CA SER A 370 18.99 5.56 -39.01
C SER A 370 18.97 7.00 -38.52
N PHE A 371 19.45 7.19 -37.29
CA PHE A 371 19.74 8.48 -36.69
C PHE A 371 21.24 8.57 -36.45
N THR A 372 21.86 9.64 -36.92
CA THR A 372 23.28 9.91 -36.71
C THR A 372 23.44 11.34 -36.22
N TYR A 373 24.52 11.59 -35.47
CA TYR A 373 24.89 12.93 -35.07
C TYR A 373 26.39 13.15 -35.28
N THR A 374 26.77 14.38 -35.57
CA THR A 374 28.17 14.79 -35.73
C THR A 374 28.40 16.09 -35.01
N ASP A 375 29.33 16.08 -34.04
CA ASP A 375 29.75 17.30 -33.36
C ASP A 375 30.66 18.12 -34.29
N MET A 376 30.33 19.39 -34.46
CA MET A 376 31.09 20.32 -35.28
C MET A 376 32.08 21.10 -34.42
N ALA A 377 33.34 21.15 -34.87
CA ALA A 377 34.39 21.94 -34.24
C ALA A 377 34.34 23.40 -34.72
N ILE A 378 33.35 24.17 -34.25
CA ILE A 378 33.22 25.60 -34.52
C ILE A 378 33.72 26.39 -33.28
N PRO A 379 34.49 27.47 -33.45
CA PRO A 379 34.84 28.36 -32.34
C PRO A 379 33.57 28.94 -31.69
N GLY A 380 33.31 28.60 -30.42
CA GLY A 380 32.12 29.02 -29.69
C GLY A 380 31.45 27.86 -28.95
N CYS A 381 30.14 27.96 -28.76
CA CYS A 381 29.34 26.90 -28.14
C CYS A 381 29.33 25.65 -29.03
N LYS A 382 29.38 24.47 -28.42
CA LYS A 382 29.32 23.19 -29.13
C LYS A 382 28.09 23.15 -30.04
N SER A 383 28.29 22.87 -31.32
CA SER A 383 27.20 22.66 -32.26
C SER A 383 27.21 21.23 -32.78
N THR A 384 26.03 20.61 -32.89
CA THR A 384 25.86 19.23 -33.33
C THR A 384 24.91 19.20 -34.51
N GLU A 385 25.34 18.62 -35.64
CA GLU A 385 24.44 18.23 -36.72
C GLU A 385 23.75 16.92 -36.33
N VAL A 386 22.43 16.88 -36.34
CA VAL A 386 21.64 15.66 -36.18
C VAL A 386 20.96 15.33 -37.50
N THR A 387 20.99 14.05 -37.89
CA THR A 387 20.50 13.58 -39.18
C THR A 387 19.55 12.40 -38.99
N CYS A 388 18.36 12.51 -39.56
CA CYS A 388 17.43 11.39 -39.76
C CYS A 388 17.55 10.92 -41.21
N LYS A 389 17.84 9.64 -41.44
CA LYS A 389 18.12 9.09 -42.77
C LYS A 389 17.38 7.78 -43.02
N LYS A 390 17.03 7.52 -44.29
CA LYS A 390 16.62 6.19 -44.76
C LYS A 390 17.83 5.43 -45.32
N ASP A 391 18.02 4.19 -44.86
CA ASP A 391 19.25 3.42 -45.15
C ASP A 391 19.31 2.88 -46.58
N ASP A 392 18.14 2.61 -47.18
CA ASP A 392 18.01 2.11 -48.55
C ASP A 392 18.15 3.20 -49.64
N MET A 393 18.48 4.43 -49.22
CA MET A 393 18.63 5.62 -50.07
C MET A 393 17.37 6.05 -50.83
N LYS A 394 16.21 5.43 -50.61
CA LYS A 394 14.97 5.82 -51.28
C LYS A 394 14.42 7.12 -50.71
N LEU A 395 13.75 7.87 -51.58
CA LEU A 395 13.06 9.09 -51.19
C LEU A 395 11.81 8.74 -50.39
N CYS A 396 11.57 9.48 -49.33
CA CYS A 396 10.28 9.54 -48.64
C CYS A 396 9.47 10.70 -49.21
N ASP A 397 8.15 10.57 -49.21
CA ASP A 397 7.27 11.71 -49.46
C ASP A 397 7.60 12.84 -48.50
N GLN A 398 7.92 12.52 -47.24
CA GLN A 398 8.29 13.50 -46.23
C GLN A 398 9.17 12.92 -45.12
N ILE A 399 10.19 13.67 -44.70
CA ILE A 399 10.95 13.44 -43.46
C ILE A 399 10.81 14.68 -42.59
N SER A 400 10.52 14.50 -41.29
CA SER A 400 10.50 15.61 -40.33
C SER A 400 11.22 15.29 -39.03
N ILE A 401 11.80 16.32 -38.44
CA ILE A 401 12.49 16.28 -37.15
C ILE A 401 11.69 17.10 -36.16
N SER A 402 11.28 16.48 -35.06
CA SER A 402 10.58 17.14 -33.95
C SER A 402 11.36 16.97 -32.66
N VAL A 403 11.32 17.98 -31.80
CA VAL A 403 11.95 17.97 -30.48
C VAL A 403 10.90 18.01 -29.38
N THR A 404 11.29 17.57 -28.20
CA THR A 404 10.53 17.75 -26.96
C THR A 404 11.28 18.71 -26.05
N ASN A 405 10.57 19.70 -25.51
CA ASN A 405 11.05 20.63 -24.49
C ASN A 405 10.00 20.73 -23.35
N PRO A 406 10.23 21.52 -22.28
CA PRO A 406 9.26 21.68 -21.20
C PRO A 406 7.89 22.23 -21.62
N SER A 407 7.81 22.91 -22.79
CA SER A 407 6.57 23.47 -23.32
C SER A 407 5.79 22.49 -24.21
N GLY A 408 6.37 21.33 -24.54
CA GLY A 408 5.74 20.30 -25.37
C GLY A 408 6.63 19.85 -26.53
N SER A 409 6.00 19.29 -27.56
CA SER A 409 6.71 18.87 -28.77
C SER A 409 6.57 19.91 -29.87
N THR A 410 7.69 20.27 -30.49
CA THR A 410 7.76 21.26 -31.58
C THR A 410 8.49 20.65 -32.78
N GLN A 411 7.95 20.83 -33.98
CA GLN A 411 8.62 20.42 -35.21
C GLN A 411 9.70 21.44 -35.57
N LEU A 412 10.95 20.99 -35.76
CA LEU A 412 12.07 21.86 -36.14
C LEU A 412 12.18 22.02 -37.65
N SER A 413 12.07 20.92 -38.38
CA SER A 413 12.24 20.92 -39.84
C SER A 413 11.43 19.81 -40.48
N ASN A 414 11.07 20.06 -41.74
CA ASN A 414 10.23 19.19 -42.54
C ASN A 414 10.55 19.37 -44.02
N VAL A 415 10.93 18.30 -44.71
CA VAL A 415 11.30 18.34 -46.14
C VAL A 415 10.68 17.17 -46.87
N ALA A 416 10.13 17.45 -48.06
CA ALA A 416 9.51 16.46 -48.94
C ALA A 416 10.51 15.92 -49.97
N MET A 417 10.25 14.71 -50.47
CA MET A 417 11.02 14.07 -51.55
C MET A 417 12.53 13.96 -51.27
N VAL A 418 12.89 13.63 -50.03
CA VAL A 418 14.28 13.45 -49.58
C VAL A 418 14.50 12.09 -48.92
N ASN A 419 15.74 11.61 -48.90
CA ASN A 419 16.15 10.39 -48.19
C ASN A 419 16.93 10.68 -46.89
N LYS A 420 17.23 11.96 -46.62
CA LYS A 420 17.87 12.44 -45.40
C LYS A 420 17.40 13.85 -45.06
N LEU A 421 17.34 14.15 -43.76
CA LEU A 421 17.10 15.49 -43.23
C LEU A 421 18.08 15.75 -42.09
N SER A 422 18.77 16.89 -42.14
CA SER A 422 19.71 17.35 -41.10
C SER A 422 19.26 18.67 -40.49
N VAL A 423 19.50 18.87 -39.20
CA VAL A 423 19.41 20.18 -38.52
C VAL A 423 20.62 20.39 -37.59
N PHE A 424 21.01 21.65 -37.40
CA PHE A 424 22.13 22.02 -36.51
C PHE A 424 21.59 22.50 -35.17
N LEU A 425 21.94 21.79 -34.10
CA LEU A 425 21.63 22.20 -32.74
C LEU A 425 22.82 22.93 -32.13
N THR A 426 22.56 23.95 -31.32
CA THR A 426 23.59 24.67 -30.57
C THR A 426 23.43 24.36 -29.08
N CYS A 427 24.52 24.04 -28.41
CA CYS A 427 24.52 23.81 -26.96
C CYS A 427 24.35 25.13 -26.22
N GLY A 428 23.27 25.25 -25.44
CA GLY A 428 22.96 26.40 -24.61
C GLY A 428 23.83 26.50 -23.36
N ASN A 429 23.75 27.64 -22.69
CA ASN A 429 24.40 27.87 -21.40
C ASN A 429 23.76 27.11 -20.23
N ASP A 430 22.65 26.42 -20.48
CA ASP A 430 21.98 25.50 -19.56
C ASP A 430 22.47 24.05 -19.72
N GLY A 431 23.39 23.78 -20.64
CA GLY A 431 23.87 22.43 -20.95
C GLY A 431 22.87 21.58 -21.75
N LEU A 432 21.82 22.21 -22.29
CA LEU A 432 20.84 21.57 -23.17
C LEU A 432 20.96 22.12 -24.59
N TYR A 433 20.51 21.34 -25.57
CA TYR A 433 20.50 21.79 -26.95
C TYR A 433 19.39 22.83 -27.19
N ALA A 434 19.65 23.78 -28.10
CA ALA A 434 18.71 24.75 -28.60
C ALA A 434 18.74 24.83 -30.13
N PHE A 435 17.61 25.20 -30.72
CA PHE A 435 17.44 25.46 -32.15
C PHE A 435 16.58 26.70 -32.35
N ASP A 436 17.14 27.76 -32.96
CA ASP A 436 16.50 29.07 -33.08
C ASP A 436 15.92 29.55 -31.74
N ALA A 437 14.60 29.74 -31.66
CA ALA A 437 13.89 30.16 -30.42
C ALA A 437 13.49 28.98 -29.51
N THR A 438 13.78 27.73 -29.91
CA THR A 438 13.44 26.53 -29.15
C THR A 438 14.59 26.17 -28.23
N GLU A 439 14.45 26.47 -26.95
CA GLU A 439 15.45 26.19 -25.91
C GLU A 439 15.15 24.89 -25.14
N SER A 440 16.15 24.41 -24.41
CA SER A 440 16.07 23.28 -23.47
C SER A 440 15.51 21.98 -24.09
N ILE A 441 16.05 21.58 -25.25
CA ILE A 441 15.67 20.35 -25.95
C ILE A 441 16.12 19.12 -25.14
N SER A 442 15.17 18.25 -24.78
CA SER A 442 15.41 17.04 -23.99
C SER A 442 15.31 15.73 -24.77
N ALA A 443 14.63 15.72 -25.92
CA ALA A 443 14.52 14.55 -26.79
C ALA A 443 14.29 14.94 -28.26
N LEU A 444 14.62 14.04 -29.18
CA LEU A 444 14.36 14.14 -30.62
C LEU A 444 13.49 12.99 -31.13
N SER A 445 12.73 13.26 -32.18
CA SER A 445 11.92 12.29 -32.91
C SER A 445 12.08 12.49 -34.42
N CYS A 446 12.34 11.40 -35.14
CA CYS A 446 12.37 11.36 -36.60
C CYS A 446 11.06 10.75 -37.10
N ASN A 447 10.29 11.49 -37.90
CA ASN A 447 9.08 10.98 -38.53
C ASN A 447 9.26 10.86 -40.04
N PHE A 448 8.87 9.72 -40.59
CA PHE A 448 9.07 9.32 -41.98
C PHE A 448 7.70 8.96 -42.58
N VAL A 449 7.24 9.72 -43.58
CA VAL A 449 5.94 9.54 -44.22
C VAL A 449 6.13 9.16 -45.69
N GLY A 450 5.32 8.21 -46.17
CA GLY A 450 5.29 7.84 -47.59
C GLY A 450 6.63 7.29 -48.09
N CYS A 451 7.32 6.49 -47.28
CA CYS A 451 8.58 5.89 -47.68
C CYS A 451 8.32 4.49 -48.26
N PRO A 452 8.43 4.28 -49.59
CA PRO A 452 8.10 3.00 -50.20
C PRO A 452 9.03 1.87 -49.71
N SER A 453 8.45 0.87 -49.02
CA SER A 453 9.09 -0.41 -48.73
C SER A 453 8.94 -1.32 -49.94
N CYS A 454 10.05 -1.77 -50.54
CA CYS A 454 9.94 -2.78 -51.60
C CYS A 454 9.71 -4.15 -50.96
N GLU A 455 8.45 -4.57 -50.83
CA GLU A 455 8.15 -5.99 -50.86
C GLU A 455 7.90 -6.38 -52.32
N THR A 456 8.93 -6.95 -52.94
CA THR A 456 8.90 -7.72 -54.20
C THR A 456 8.16 -7.11 -55.40
N CYS A 457 8.91 -6.61 -56.40
CA CYS A 457 8.39 -6.55 -57.76
C CYS A 457 8.13 -7.98 -58.25
N SER A 458 6.89 -8.46 -58.13
CA SER A 458 6.46 -9.67 -58.84
C SER A 458 6.40 -9.36 -60.34
N ILE A 459 7.30 -9.98 -61.08
CA ILE A 459 7.34 -9.96 -62.54
C ILE A 459 6.11 -10.75 -63.04
N MET A 460 4.99 -10.08 -63.30
CA MET A 460 3.98 -10.67 -64.19
C MET A 460 4.51 -10.53 -65.62
N ALA A 461 5.02 -11.64 -66.13
CA ALA A 461 5.44 -11.78 -67.52
C ALA A 461 4.26 -11.45 -68.44
N ILE A 462 4.39 -10.37 -69.21
CA ILE A 462 3.53 -10.13 -70.36
C ILE A 462 3.98 -11.12 -71.44
N ALA A 463 3.12 -12.08 -71.78
CA ALA A 463 3.37 -13.00 -72.89
C ALA A 463 3.47 -12.21 -74.20
N PRO A 464 4.51 -12.40 -75.03
CA PRO A 464 4.65 -11.66 -76.27
C PRO A 464 3.69 -12.21 -77.32
N LEU A 465 2.80 -11.36 -77.84
CA LEU A 465 2.18 -11.59 -79.14
C LEU A 465 3.17 -11.16 -80.23
N ASP A 466 3.36 -12.03 -81.22
CA ASP A 466 4.23 -11.90 -82.38
C ASP A 466 4.32 -10.48 -82.97
N LEU A 467 5.51 -9.88 -82.88
CA LEU A 467 5.90 -8.72 -83.68
C LEU A 467 7.32 -8.92 -84.26
N PRO A 468 7.57 -8.48 -85.50
CA PRO A 468 8.77 -8.80 -86.28
C PRO A 468 10.05 -8.06 -85.81
N PRO A 469 11.24 -8.60 -86.14
CA PRO A 469 12.50 -8.19 -85.53
C PRO A 469 13.15 -7.02 -86.27
N GLU A 470 12.88 -5.77 -85.90
CA GLU A 470 13.77 -4.65 -86.28
C GLU A 470 13.60 -3.33 -85.49
N LEU A 471 13.13 -3.36 -84.24
CA LEU A 471 13.12 -2.17 -83.37
C LEU A 471 13.56 -2.55 -81.96
N ASP A 472 14.76 -2.10 -81.60
CA ASP A 472 15.31 -2.14 -80.25
C ASP A 472 14.57 -1.08 -79.41
N PHE A 473 13.72 -1.54 -78.49
CA PHE A 473 13.05 -0.66 -77.51
C PHE A 473 13.72 -0.89 -76.14
N ASP A 474 14.33 0.17 -75.60
CA ASP A 474 14.70 0.23 -74.19
C ASP A 474 13.41 0.08 -73.34
N VAL A 475 13.37 -0.98 -72.53
CA VAL A 475 12.29 -1.24 -71.58
C VAL A 475 12.38 -0.18 -70.47
N GLU A 476 11.50 0.81 -70.52
CA GLU A 476 11.34 1.80 -69.47
C GLU A 476 10.59 1.16 -68.29
N TYR A 477 11.27 1.06 -67.14
CA TYR A 477 10.69 0.55 -65.90
C TYR A 477 9.71 1.58 -65.32
N VAL A 478 8.41 1.35 -65.50
CA VAL A 478 7.37 2.14 -64.84
C VAL A 478 6.96 1.43 -63.54
N CYS A 479 7.29 2.03 -62.40
CA CYS A 479 6.67 1.69 -61.12
C CYS A 479 5.20 2.16 -61.12
N PRO A 480 4.21 1.27 -60.94
CA PRO A 480 2.81 1.66 -60.91
C PRO A 480 2.44 2.13 -59.50
N SER A 481 2.83 3.34 -59.11
CA SER A 481 2.25 3.96 -57.91
C SER A 481 2.14 5.49 -57.94
N VAL A 482 2.33 6.14 -59.10
CA VAL A 482 1.99 7.56 -59.23
C VAL A 482 1.05 7.72 -60.42
N GLN A 483 -0.23 7.98 -60.14
CA GLN A 483 -1.14 8.53 -61.15
C GLN A 483 -0.70 9.96 -61.46
N VAL A 484 0.21 10.12 -62.42
CA VAL A 484 0.45 11.41 -63.06
C VAL A 484 -0.34 11.45 -64.36
N SER A 485 -1.45 12.18 -64.35
CA SER A 485 -2.08 12.65 -65.60
C SER A 485 -1.25 13.80 -66.16
N HIS A 486 -0.25 13.49 -66.97
CA HIS A 486 0.24 14.32 -68.08
C HIS A 486 1.24 13.51 -68.91
N TYR A 487 0.84 13.14 -70.13
CA TYR A 487 1.75 12.57 -71.13
C TYR A 487 2.58 13.69 -71.76
N LEU A 488 3.90 13.67 -71.54
CA LEU A 488 4.87 14.46 -72.31
C LEU A 488 5.49 13.57 -73.38
N PHE A 489 5.12 13.80 -74.64
CA PHE A 489 5.81 13.20 -75.79
C PHE A 489 7.14 13.93 -76.02
N PHE A 490 8.27 13.24 -75.86
CA PHE A 490 9.57 13.71 -76.36
C PHE A 490 9.89 13.01 -77.68
N GLN A 491 9.75 13.71 -78.81
CA GLN A 491 10.41 13.32 -80.05
C GLN A 491 11.86 13.79 -80.01
N ARG A 492 12.81 12.85 -80.07
CA ARG A 492 14.24 13.12 -80.12
C ARG A 492 14.68 13.30 -81.57
N THR A 493 14.80 14.53 -82.05
CA THR A 493 15.57 14.82 -83.27
C THR A 493 17.06 14.92 -82.94
N ARG A 494 17.89 14.09 -83.58
CA ARG A 494 19.35 14.13 -83.48
C ARG A 494 19.88 15.49 -83.94
N GLY A 495 20.49 16.24 -83.03
CA GLY A 495 21.27 17.43 -83.34
C GLY A 495 21.99 17.94 -82.09
N SER A 496 23.31 18.08 -82.18
CA SER A 496 24.18 18.58 -81.10
C SER A 496 23.79 19.99 -80.67
N GLY A 497 23.58 20.20 -79.37
CA GLY A 497 23.39 21.53 -78.78
C GLY A 497 23.41 21.41 -77.25
N SER A 498 24.29 22.17 -76.61
CA SER A 498 24.41 22.25 -75.15
C SER A 498 23.14 22.81 -74.52
N LEU A 499 22.72 22.25 -73.39
CA LEU A 499 21.64 22.79 -72.58
C LEU A 499 22.23 23.32 -71.26
N GLN A 500 22.25 24.64 -71.17
CA GLN A 500 22.54 25.44 -69.99
C GLN A 500 21.21 25.59 -69.22
N VAL A 501 21.18 25.23 -67.94
CA VAL A 501 20.01 25.44 -67.07
C VAL A 501 20.29 26.67 -66.23
N ASP A 502 19.48 27.70 -66.46
CA ASP A 502 19.43 28.93 -65.69
C ASP A 502 18.61 28.69 -64.41
N GLN A 503 19.10 29.24 -63.30
CA GLN A 503 18.55 29.09 -61.96
C GLN A 503 17.68 30.33 -61.67
N SER A 504 16.36 30.16 -61.61
CA SER A 504 15.47 31.11 -60.96
C SER A 504 14.23 30.41 -60.40
N ASP A 505 13.95 30.75 -59.15
CA ASP A 505 12.77 30.47 -58.32
C ASP A 505 12.58 29.04 -57.77
N LEU A 506 13.19 28.82 -56.59
CA LEU A 506 12.50 28.40 -55.36
C LEU A 506 13.37 28.67 -54.12
#